data_AF-A0A377TXC4-F1
#
_entry.id   AF-A0A377TXC4-F1
#
_cell.length_a   1.000
_cell.length_b   1.000
_cell.length_c   1.000
_cell.angle_alpha   90.00
_cell.angle_beta   90.00
_cell.angle_gamma   90.00
#
_symmetry.space_group_name_H-M   'P 1'
#
loop_
_entity.id
_entity.type
_entity.pdbx_description
1 polymer ?
#
loop_
_entity_poly.entity_id
_entity_poly.type
_entity_poly.pdbx_seq_one_letter_code
_entity_poly.pdbx_strand_id
1 'polypeptide(L)'
;MHGLSQQAANLGIQWHVMAMYGPGFFTGRLIQRFGAVRMAAAGLLITAASVAVGLSGLGVYHYWLSLILLGIGWNFGFTGASAKIIDFHRPEEKTQVQSLNDFLVFGVMIVGSFSSGVLLNAFGWNAVLWGSLVPVAVALLTLLLRPLSPSRA
;
A
#
# COMPACT_ATOMS: atom_id res chain seq x y z
N MET A 1 -10.14 20.33 -12.47
CA MET A 1 -8.90 20.27 -11.69
C MET A 1 -9.22 20.82 -10.30
N HIS A 2 -9.30 19.97 -9.27
CA HIS A 2 -9.72 20.41 -7.93
C HIS A 2 -8.74 21.47 -7.42
N GLY A 3 -9.24 22.69 -7.21
CA GLY A 3 -8.48 23.94 -7.06
C GLY A 3 -7.64 24.06 -5.79
N LEU A 4 -6.85 23.05 -5.45
CA LEU A 4 -5.80 23.15 -4.47
C LEU A 4 -4.63 23.93 -5.08
N SER A 5 -4.00 24.79 -4.29
CA SER A 5 -2.79 25.46 -4.73
C SER A 5 -1.73 24.41 -5.07
N GLN A 6 -0.97 24.66 -6.14
CA GLN A 6 0.10 23.76 -6.57
C GLN A 6 1.10 23.49 -5.43
N GLN A 7 1.30 24.46 -4.55
CA GLN A 7 2.10 24.34 -3.33
C GLN A 7 1.52 23.30 -2.35
N ALA A 8 0.20 23.29 -2.13
CA ALA A 8 -0.45 22.30 -1.27
C ALA A 8 -0.37 20.88 -1.86
N ALA A 9 -0.50 20.75 -3.19
CA ALA A 9 -0.33 19.47 -3.86
C ALA A 9 1.10 18.94 -3.72
N ASN A 10 2.11 19.79 -3.93
CA ASN A 10 3.53 19.45 -3.78
C ASN A 10 3.87 19.02 -2.35
N LEU A 11 3.39 19.75 -1.34
CA LEU A 11 3.58 19.38 0.07
C LEU A 11 2.96 18.02 0.39
N GLY A 12 1.78 17.73 -0.16
CA GLY A 12 1.14 16.42 0.01
C GLY A 12 2.01 15.27 -0.51
N ILE A 13 2.61 15.42 -1.70
CA ILE A 13 3.51 14.42 -2.27
C ILE A 13 4.80 14.28 -1.45
N GLN A 14 5.37 15.37 -0.94
CA GLN A 14 6.53 15.30 -0.06
C GLN A 14 6.24 14.50 1.20
N TRP A 15 5.10 14.78 1.86
CA TRP A 15 4.64 14.01 3.01
C TRP A 15 4.35 12.55 2.67
N HIS A 16 3.80 12.28 1.49
CA HIS A 16 3.58 10.92 1.00
C HIS A 16 4.90 10.13 0.90
N VAL A 17 5.91 10.69 0.24
CA VAL A 17 7.22 10.05 0.06
C VAL A 17 7.90 9.84 1.41
N MET A 18 7.85 10.83 2.30
CA MET A 18 8.35 10.68 3.67
C MET A 18 7.62 9.56 4.42
N ALA A 19 6.31 9.43 4.25
CA ALA A 19 5.50 8.38 4.85
C ALA A 19 5.73 6.99 4.22
N MET A 20 6.15 6.92 2.95
CA MET A 20 6.49 5.66 2.28
C MET A 20 7.81 5.07 2.78
N TYR A 21 8.84 5.90 2.98
CA TYR A 21 10.19 5.42 3.32
C TYR A 21 10.55 5.61 4.80
N GLY A 22 9.97 6.60 5.47
CA GLY A 22 10.22 6.93 6.87
C GLY A 22 9.89 5.79 7.85
N PRO A 23 8.78 5.07 7.72
CA PRO A 23 8.52 3.92 8.57
C PRO A 23 9.55 2.80 8.39
N GLY A 24 10.17 2.70 7.21
CA GLY A 24 11.16 1.68 6.81
C GLY A 24 12.27 1.45 7.83
N PHE A 25 12.71 2.51 8.52
CA PHE A 25 13.73 2.42 9.58
C PHE A 25 13.31 1.56 10.77
N PHE A 26 12.00 1.47 11.03
CA PHE A 26 11.42 0.71 12.14
C PHE A 26 10.71 -0.55 11.66
N THR A 27 10.20 -0.59 10.42
CA THR A 27 9.38 -1.70 9.91
C THR A 27 10.08 -3.04 10.04
N GLY A 28 11.40 -3.10 9.83
CA GLY A 28 12.17 -4.32 10.03
C GLY A 28 12.07 -4.88 11.46
N ARG A 29 12.20 -4.02 12.48
CA ARG A 29 12.03 -4.42 13.89
C ARG A 29 10.59 -4.81 14.21
N LEU A 30 9.61 -4.09 13.63
CA LEU A 30 8.19 -4.43 13.80
C LEU A 30 7.84 -5.78 13.18
N ILE A 31 8.38 -6.08 11.98
CA ILE A 31 8.18 -7.37 11.32
C ILE A 31 8.79 -8.51 12.14
N GLN A 32 9.99 -8.33 12.70
CA GLN A 32 10.59 -9.33 13.60
C GLN A 32 9.74 -9.56 14.86
N ARG A 33 9.10 -8.52 15.39
CA ARG A 33 8.29 -8.61 16.62
C ARG A 33 6.87 -9.13 16.40
N PHE A 34 6.19 -8.68 15.36
CA PHE A 34 4.77 -8.95 15.11
C PHE A 34 4.51 -9.96 14.00
N GLY A 35 5.52 -10.24 13.16
CA GLY A 35 5.44 -11.12 12.02
C GLY A 35 5.00 -10.41 10.72
N ALA A 36 5.55 -10.89 9.61
CA ALA A 36 5.33 -10.34 8.26
C ALA A 36 3.85 -10.27 7.86
N VAL A 37 3.05 -11.30 8.18
CA VAL A 37 1.61 -11.36 7.83
C VAL A 37 0.81 -10.28 8.54
N ARG A 38 1.05 -10.06 9.84
CA ARG A 38 0.31 -9.07 10.63
C ARG A 38 0.64 -7.65 10.17
N MET A 39 1.89 -7.41 9.80
CA MET A 39 2.31 -6.13 9.22
C MET A 39 1.67 -5.89 7.85
N ALA A 40 1.62 -6.91 6.97
CA ALA A 40 0.93 -6.79 5.70
C ALA A 40 -0.58 -6.49 5.87
N ALA A 41 -1.24 -7.18 6.81
CA ALA A 41 -2.65 -6.93 7.13
C ALA A 41 -2.89 -5.52 7.70
N ALA A 42 -2.03 -5.06 8.62
CA ALA A 42 -2.09 -3.70 9.14
C ALA A 42 -1.90 -2.65 8.03
N GLY A 43 -0.96 -2.89 7.11
CA GLY A 43 -0.76 -2.03 5.94
C GLY A 43 -2.01 -1.91 5.07
N LEU A 44 -2.67 -3.03 4.78
CA LEU A 44 -3.93 -3.03 4.02
C LEU A 44 -5.06 -2.29 4.75
N LEU A 45 -5.18 -2.45 6.07
CA LEU A 45 -6.18 -1.71 6.87
C LEU A 45 -5.91 -0.20 6.86
N ILE A 46 -4.64 0.21 6.95
CA ILE A 46 -4.24 1.62 6.87
C ILE A 46 -4.54 2.19 5.47
N THR A 47 -4.31 1.41 4.41
CA THR A 47 -4.68 1.80 3.03
C THR A 47 -6.20 1.95 2.90
N ALA A 48 -7.01 1.07 3.49
CA ALA A 48 -8.46 1.24 3.50
C ALA A 48 -8.89 2.50 4.28
N ALA A 49 -8.23 2.80 5.40
CA ALA A 49 -8.46 4.02 6.16
C ALA A 49 -8.09 5.29 5.37
N SER A 50 -7.01 5.24 4.59
CA SER A 50 -6.64 6.31 3.65
C SER A 50 -7.77 6.62 2.68
N VAL A 51 -8.38 5.59 2.08
CA VAL A 51 -9.54 5.76 1.18
C VAL A 51 -10.73 6.37 1.93
N ALA A 52 -11.02 5.92 3.14
CA ALA A 52 -12.11 6.48 3.94
C ALA A 52 -11.93 7.98 4.23
N VAL A 53 -10.70 8.40 4.54
CA VAL A 53 -10.34 9.82 4.71
C VAL A 53 -10.48 10.59 3.39
N GLY A 54 -10.08 9.99 2.27
CA GLY A 54 -10.26 10.57 0.94
C GLY A 54 -11.74 10.76 0.56
N LEU A 55 -12.62 9.88 1.04
CA LEU A 55 -14.07 9.97 0.83
C LEU A 55 -14.77 10.93 1.79
N SER A 56 -14.20 11.19 2.98
CA SER A 56 -14.83 12.05 3.99
C SER A 56 -14.72 13.54 3.68
N GLY A 57 -13.83 13.95 2.77
CA GLY A 57 -13.74 15.35 2.35
C GLY A 57 -12.72 15.62 1.26
N LEU A 58 -12.93 16.72 0.53
CA LEU A 58 -12.05 17.18 -0.57
C LEU A 58 -11.08 18.30 -0.14
N GLY A 59 -10.99 18.59 1.15
CA GLY A 59 -10.10 19.63 1.67
C GLY A 59 -8.61 19.22 1.63
N VAL A 60 -7.72 20.21 1.66
CA VAL A 60 -6.25 20.01 1.67
C VAL A 60 -5.81 19.04 2.79
N TYR A 61 -6.38 19.18 3.98
CA TYR A 61 -6.04 18.33 5.12
C TYR A 61 -6.43 16.86 4.90
N HIS A 62 -7.58 16.61 4.28
CA HIS A 62 -8.02 15.26 3.92
C HIS A 62 -7.09 14.66 2.86
N TYR A 63 -6.70 15.46 1.87
CA TYR A 63 -5.74 15.07 0.85
C TYR A 63 -4.37 14.70 1.45
N TRP A 64 -3.81 15.53 2.32
CA TRP A 64 -2.53 15.25 2.99
C TRP A 64 -2.60 14.02 3.88
N LEU A 65 -3.64 13.91 4.71
CA LEU A 65 -3.80 12.78 5.62
C LEU A 65 -4.00 11.48 4.84
N SER A 66 -4.83 11.50 3.80
CA SER A 66 -5.02 10.37 2.88
C SER A 66 -3.69 9.92 2.30
N LEU A 67 -2.87 10.84 1.79
CA LEU A 67 -1.55 10.51 1.21
C LEU A 67 -0.55 9.98 2.24
N ILE A 68 -0.52 10.54 3.45
CA ILE A 68 0.35 10.06 4.53
C ILE A 68 -0.04 8.62 4.91
N LEU A 69 -1.33 8.38 5.15
CA LEU A 69 -1.83 7.04 5.47
C LEU A 69 -1.54 6.06 4.33
N LEU A 70 -1.74 6.47 3.08
CA LEU A 70 -1.41 5.64 1.91
C LEU A 70 0.07 5.25 1.89
N GLY A 71 0.97 6.19 2.19
CA GLY A 71 2.41 5.93 2.25
C GLY A 71 2.78 4.92 3.33
N ILE A 72 2.20 5.07 4.54
CA ILE A 72 2.43 4.14 5.65
C ILE A 72 1.86 2.75 5.31
N GLY A 73 0.64 2.70 4.78
CA GLY A 73 -0.03 1.46 4.38
C GLY A 73 0.76 0.71 3.32
N TRP A 74 1.30 1.43 2.33
CA TRP A 74 2.18 0.87 1.32
C TRP A 74 3.45 0.28 1.93
N ASN A 75 4.12 0.99 2.85
CA ASN A 75 5.35 0.50 3.48
C ASN A 75 5.11 -0.84 4.21
N PHE A 76 4.10 -0.88 5.07
CA PHE A 76 3.82 -2.08 5.87
C PHE A 76 3.32 -3.25 5.01
N GLY A 77 2.49 -2.94 4.00
CA GLY A 77 2.00 -3.91 3.03
C GLY A 77 3.13 -4.52 2.19
N PHE A 78 3.92 -3.66 1.54
CA PHE A 78 5.00 -4.07 0.65
C PHE A 78 6.11 -4.80 1.41
N THR A 79 6.69 -4.19 2.45
CA THR A 79 7.77 -4.81 3.21
C THR A 79 7.32 -6.09 3.92
N GLY A 80 6.09 -6.13 4.46
CA GLY A 80 5.52 -7.33 5.07
C GLY A 80 5.30 -8.46 4.06
N ALA A 81 4.79 -8.16 2.86
CA ALA A 81 4.59 -9.15 1.81
C ALA A 81 5.92 -9.70 1.27
N SER A 82 6.88 -8.83 0.94
CA SER A 82 8.18 -9.23 0.40
C SER A 82 8.99 -10.05 1.40
N ALA A 83 8.98 -9.70 2.68
CA ALA A 83 9.64 -10.49 3.73
C ALA A 83 9.13 -11.94 3.76
N LYS A 84 7.80 -12.13 3.66
CA LYS A 84 7.20 -13.46 3.65
C LYS A 84 7.55 -14.27 2.40
N ILE A 85 7.66 -13.63 1.25
CA ILE A 85 8.02 -14.32 -0.02
C ILE A 85 9.46 -14.82 0.04
N ILE A 86 10.36 -14.01 0.59
CA ILE A 86 11.78 -14.35 0.76
C ILE A 86 11.95 -15.52 1.74
N ASP A 87 11.13 -15.63 2.78
CA ASP A 87 11.22 -16.70 3.79
C ASP A 87 10.97 -18.11 3.23
N PHE A 88 10.23 -18.24 2.11
CA PHE A 88 9.94 -19.54 1.49
C PHE A 88 11.04 -20.04 0.54
N HIS A 89 12.07 -19.23 0.28
CA HIS A 89 13.08 -19.52 -0.74
C HIS A 89 14.48 -19.66 -0.15
N ARG A 90 15.30 -20.48 -0.82
CA ARG A 90 16.69 -20.69 -0.41
C ARG A 90 17.50 -19.39 -0.54
N PRO A 91 18.52 -19.17 0.30
CA PRO A 91 19.34 -17.95 0.25
C PRO A 91 19.88 -17.59 -1.14
N GLU A 92 20.22 -18.62 -1.93
CA GLU A 92 20.74 -18.51 -3.30
C GLU A 92 19.70 -17.96 -4.29
N GLU A 93 18.41 -18.18 -4.05
CA GLU A 93 17.31 -17.79 -4.94
C GLU A 93 16.68 -16.45 -4.53
N LYS A 94 16.96 -15.95 -3.31
CA LYS A 94 16.32 -14.76 -2.73
C LYS A 94 16.40 -13.54 -3.64
N THR A 95 17.56 -13.29 -4.25
CA THR A 95 17.78 -12.15 -5.15
C THR A 95 16.90 -12.24 -6.40
N GLN A 96 16.78 -13.43 -6.98
CA GLN A 96 15.98 -13.65 -8.19
C GLN A 96 14.49 -13.53 -7.88
N VAL A 97 14.04 -14.10 -6.76
CA VAL A 97 12.65 -14.04 -6.30
C VAL A 97 12.26 -12.60 -5.95
N GLN A 98 13.13 -11.85 -5.28
CA GLN A 98 12.89 -10.44 -4.98
C GLN A 98 12.80 -9.62 -6.27
N SER A 99 13.69 -9.86 -7.23
CA SER A 99 13.65 -9.16 -8.52
C SER A 99 12.37 -9.46 -9.31
N LEU A 100 11.90 -10.70 -9.29
CA LEU A 100 10.61 -11.08 -9.89
C LEU A 100 9.43 -10.43 -9.14
N ASN A 101 9.48 -10.39 -7.81
CA ASN A 101 8.46 -9.72 -7.01
C ASN A 101 8.36 -8.24 -7.38
N ASP A 102 9.51 -7.54 -7.40
CA ASP A 102 9.58 -6.12 -7.74
C ASP A 102 9.08 -5.88 -9.17
N PHE A 103 9.47 -6.74 -10.12
CA PHE A 103 8.97 -6.67 -11.50
C PHE A 103 7.44 -6.76 -11.58
N LEU A 104 6.84 -7.74 -10.88
CA LEU A 104 5.38 -7.91 -10.85
C LEU A 104 4.70 -6.72 -10.17
N VAL A 105 5.23 -6.24 -9.06
CA VAL A 105 4.68 -5.08 -8.33
C VAL A 105 4.70 -3.84 -9.20
N PHE A 106 5.83 -3.54 -9.85
CA PHE A 106 5.91 -2.39 -10.76
C PHE A 106 5.04 -2.57 -12.00
N GLY A 107 4.93 -3.79 -12.55
CA GLY A 107 4.02 -4.09 -13.65
C GLY A 107 2.55 -3.82 -13.29
N VAL A 108 2.11 -4.26 -12.11
CA VAL A 108 0.75 -3.98 -11.62
C VAL A 108 0.56 -2.49 -11.31
N MET A 109 1.58 -1.79 -10.78
CA MET A 109 1.53 -0.33 -10.58
C MET A 109 1.30 0.43 -11.88
N ILE A 110 1.92 -0.01 -12.99
CA ILE A 110 1.71 0.61 -14.31
C ILE A 110 0.24 0.48 -14.72
N VAL A 111 -0.30 -0.74 -14.70
CA VAL A 111 -1.70 -0.99 -15.06
C VAL A 111 -2.65 -0.21 -14.16
N GLY A 112 -2.43 -0.25 -12.84
CA GLY A 112 -3.23 0.49 -11.86
C GLY A 112 -3.20 2.00 -12.08
N SER A 113 -2.03 2.56 -12.45
CA SER A 113 -1.89 3.99 -12.76
C SER A 113 -2.71 4.37 -13.98
N PHE A 114 -2.62 3.61 -15.08
CA PHE A 114 -3.45 3.85 -16.27
C PHE A 114 -4.95 3.70 -15.97
N SER A 115 -5.35 2.63 -15.28
CA SER A 115 -6.74 2.42 -14.89
C SER A 115 -7.28 3.57 -14.04
N SER A 116 -6.50 4.06 -13.06
CA SER A 116 -6.90 5.20 -12.21
C SER A 116 -7.13 6.48 -13.01
N GLY A 117 -6.31 6.73 -14.04
CA GLY A 117 -6.46 7.89 -14.93
C GLY A 117 -7.74 7.82 -15.76
N VAL A 118 -8.07 6.63 -16.28
CA VAL A 118 -9.33 6.39 -17.01
C VAL A 118 -10.53 6.57 -16.08
N LEU A 119 -10.50 5.97 -14.88
CA LEU A 119 -11.58 6.12 -13.90
C LEU A 119 -11.76 7.59 -13.49
N LEU A 120 -10.67 8.32 -13.27
CA LEU A 120 -10.73 9.75 -12.92
C LEU A 120 -11.36 10.58 -14.02
N ASN A 121 -10.99 10.32 -15.28
CA ASN A 121 -11.50 11.07 -16.42
C ASN A 121 -12.97 10.78 -16.71
N ALA A 122 -13.39 9.52 -16.60
CA ALA A 122 -14.74 9.09 -16.95
C ALA A 122 -15.76 9.24 -15.79
N PHE A 123 -15.34 8.96 -14.55
CA PHE A 123 -16.25 8.82 -13.39
C PHE A 123 -15.86 9.68 -12.19
N GLY A 124 -14.74 10.41 -12.27
CA GLY A 124 -14.28 11.33 -11.23
C GLY A 124 -13.56 10.67 -10.05
N TRP A 125 -13.20 11.49 -9.06
CA TRP A 125 -12.32 11.12 -7.94
C TRP A 125 -12.88 9.99 -7.06
N ASN A 126 -14.18 10.03 -6.76
CA ASN A 126 -14.80 9.00 -5.91
C ASN A 126 -14.74 7.61 -6.55
N ALA A 127 -14.82 7.51 -7.88
CA ALA A 127 -14.71 6.23 -8.56
C ALA A 127 -13.32 5.61 -8.40
N VAL A 128 -12.26 6.44 -8.41
CA VAL A 128 -10.89 5.99 -8.15
C VAL A 128 -10.77 5.44 -6.73
N LEU A 129 -11.31 6.16 -5.75
CA LEU A 129 -11.29 5.76 -4.34
C LEU A 129 -12.03 4.44 -4.11
N TRP A 130 -13.27 4.32 -4.58
CA TRP A 130 -14.05 3.07 -4.48
C TRP A 130 -13.40 1.93 -5.25
N GLY A 131 -12.90 2.19 -6.46
CA GLY A 131 -12.21 1.19 -7.27
C GLY A 131 -10.96 0.64 -6.58
N SER A 132 -10.21 1.48 -5.86
CA SER A 132 -9.02 1.07 -5.12
C SER A 132 -9.31 0.14 -3.92
N LEU A 133 -10.53 0.16 -3.37
CA LEU A 133 -10.90 -0.75 -2.28
C LEU A 133 -11.06 -2.19 -2.74
N VAL A 134 -11.37 -2.44 -4.02
CA VAL A 134 -11.55 -3.79 -4.56
C VAL A 134 -10.28 -4.64 -4.39
N PRO A 135 -9.08 -4.24 -4.88
CA PRO A 135 -7.86 -5.02 -4.67
C PRO A 135 -7.47 -5.12 -3.18
N VAL A 136 -7.72 -4.09 -2.37
CA VAL A 136 -7.45 -4.11 -0.92
C VAL A 136 -8.33 -5.16 -0.23
N ALA A 137 -9.63 -5.20 -0.56
CA ALA A 137 -10.57 -6.17 -0.01
C ALA A 137 -10.20 -7.60 -0.43
N VAL A 138 -9.86 -7.82 -1.72
CA VAL A 138 -9.40 -9.13 -2.21
C VAL A 138 -8.12 -9.56 -1.47
N ALA A 139 -7.15 -8.67 -1.30
CA ALA A 139 -5.92 -8.96 -0.55
C ALA A 139 -6.19 -9.29 0.93
N LEU A 140 -7.07 -8.54 1.59
CA LEU A 140 -7.46 -8.84 2.98
C LEU A 140 -8.20 -10.18 3.10
N LEU A 141 -9.18 -10.43 2.22
CA LEU A 141 -9.92 -11.69 2.20
C LEU A 141 -8.99 -12.88 1.98
N THR A 142 -8.08 -12.80 1.00
CA THR A 142 -7.10 -13.88 0.76
C THR A 142 -6.14 -14.10 1.93
N LEU A 143 -5.78 -13.04 2.66
CA LEU A 143 -4.98 -13.17 3.89
C LEU A 143 -5.77 -13.81 5.03
N LEU A 144 -7.05 -13.47 5.19
CA LEU A 144 -7.93 -14.00 6.25
C LEU A 144 -8.38 -15.45 5.99
N LEU A 145 -8.59 -15.80 4.72
CA LEU A 145 -9.01 -17.13 4.28
C LEU A 145 -7.87 -18.15 4.27
N ARG A 146 -6.61 -17.71 4.38
CA ARG A 146 -5.48 -18.63 4.54
C ARG A 146 -5.65 -19.35 5.88
N PRO A 147 -5.80 -20.68 5.90
CA PRO A 147 -5.79 -21.41 7.15
C PRO A 147 -4.49 -21.08 7.87
N LEU A 148 -4.59 -20.81 9.18
CA LEU A 148 -3.45 -20.67 10.08
C LEU A 148 -2.62 -21.97 9.98
N SER A 149 -1.73 -22.07 8.99
CA SER A 149 -0.79 -23.17 8.95
C SER A 149 0.09 -23.00 10.18
N PRO A 150 0.13 -23.97 11.09
CA PRO A 150 0.91 -23.84 12.31
C PRO A 150 2.36 -23.50 11.93
N SER A 151 2.91 -22.52 12.64
CA SER A 151 4.33 -22.21 12.63
C SER A 151 5.09 -23.53 12.79
N ARG A 152 5.78 -23.99 11.75
CA ARG A 152 6.72 -25.10 11.90
C ARG A 152 7.90 -24.56 12.70
N ALA A 153 7.87 -24.85 14.00
CA ALA A 153 9.02 -24.81 14.89
C ALA A 153 10.06 -25.84 14.45
#